data_AF-A0A4Y9ZMB2-F1
#
_entry.id   AF-A0A4Y9ZMB2-F1
#
_cell.length_a   1.000
_cell.length_b   1.000
_cell.length_c   1.000
_cell.angle_alpha   90.00
_cell.angle_beta   90.00
_cell.angle_gamma   90.00
#
_symmetry.space_group_name_H-M   'P 1'
#
loop_
_entity.id
_entity.type
_entity.pdbx_description
1 polymer ?
#
loop_
_entity_poly.entity_id
_entity_poly.type
_entity_poly.pdbx_seq_one_letter_code
_entity_poly.pdbx_strand_id
1 'polypeptide(L)'
;MGSSKRHQRSLKAPPQMRRTTRSSKGRLLSDPTENTQQLTSQLRQLGLYAANTLGDGNCLFRALSDQLYGTEGYHLQLRRDICDWIEKHKTRYEPFVEDERGLDVHLQLMRQPATYGGHLELSAFAHMARRDVKVIQPGLVYVIEWASGWDPAPPDVDASTPSSSSPPTPDETLDDRLRRPTRRERKRAEKDKLPPPPSIDDSDDESTGTVYVACVGSSSHFRGSY
;
A
#
# COMPACT_ATOMS: atom_id res chain seq x y z
N MET A 1 18.55 48.19 79.66
CA MET A 1 17.81 47.73 78.47
C MET A 1 18.43 48.37 77.24
N GLY A 2 18.92 47.59 76.28
CA GLY A 2 19.61 48.14 75.11
C GLY A 2 20.44 47.10 74.37
N SER A 3 19.78 46.29 73.54
CA SER A 3 20.32 45.20 72.74
C SER A 3 21.43 45.67 71.78
N SER A 4 22.58 44.98 71.73
CA SER A 4 23.64 45.28 70.77
C SER A 4 24.11 44.06 69.98
N LYS A 5 23.71 44.09 68.70
CA LYS A 5 24.44 43.70 67.47
C LYS A 5 24.87 42.24 67.31
N ARG A 6 23.91 41.44 66.83
CA ARG A 6 24.16 40.19 66.10
C ARG A 6 24.64 40.55 64.68
N HIS A 7 25.89 40.20 64.35
CA HIS A 7 26.45 40.29 63.00
C HIS A 7 25.61 39.44 62.02
N GLN A 8 24.90 40.09 61.10
CA GLN A 8 24.31 39.42 59.94
C GLN A 8 25.41 39.21 58.89
N ARG A 9 25.83 37.96 58.69
CA ARG A 9 26.57 37.58 57.48
C ARG A 9 25.54 37.41 56.36
N SER A 10 25.56 38.32 55.40
CA SER A 10 24.74 38.26 54.20
C SER A 10 25.08 37.00 53.39
N LEU A 11 24.14 36.06 53.30
CA LEU A 11 24.22 34.92 52.38
C LEU A 11 23.82 35.44 50.99
N LYS A 12 24.79 35.53 50.08
CA LYS A 12 24.53 35.82 48.66
C LYS A 12 23.64 34.72 48.08
N ALA A 13 22.49 35.09 47.54
CA ALA A 13 21.60 34.18 46.83
C ALA A 13 22.30 33.57 45.58
N PRO A 14 22.06 32.30 45.25
CA PRO A 14 22.63 31.68 44.06
C PRO A 14 22.08 32.36 42.79
N PRO A 15 22.86 32.42 41.69
CA PRO A 15 22.42 33.04 40.45
C PRO A 15 21.22 32.27 39.91
N GLN A 16 20.10 32.98 39.71
CA GLN A 16 18.93 32.39 39.09
C GLN A 16 19.25 32.03 37.64
N MET A 17 19.38 30.73 37.37
CA MET A 17 19.32 30.21 36.00
C MET A 17 17.99 30.67 35.40
N ARG A 18 18.06 31.59 34.44
CA ARG A 18 16.92 31.92 33.59
C ARG A 18 16.49 30.61 32.95
N ARG A 19 15.35 30.07 33.39
CA ARG A 19 14.63 28.99 32.71
C ARG A 19 14.21 29.56 31.36
N THR A 20 15.12 29.51 30.39
CA THR A 20 14.74 29.68 28.99
C THR A 20 13.85 28.49 28.69
N THR A 21 12.57 28.78 28.56
CA THR A 21 11.62 27.87 27.95
C THR A 21 12.01 27.71 26.49
N ARG A 22 13.05 26.91 26.21
CA ARG A 22 13.12 26.18 24.95
C ARG A 22 12.04 25.10 25.07
N SER A 23 10.79 25.54 24.90
CA SER A 23 9.81 24.72 24.23
C SER A 23 10.40 24.45 22.86
N SER A 24 11.27 23.44 22.78
CA SER A 24 11.38 22.64 21.56
C SER A 24 10.02 21.98 21.44
N LYS A 25 9.07 22.77 20.93
CA LYS A 25 7.81 22.32 20.37
C LYS A 25 8.25 21.25 19.38
N GLY A 26 8.19 20.00 19.82
CA GLY A 26 8.49 18.85 18.98
C GLY A 26 7.74 19.05 17.69
N ARG A 27 8.43 18.83 16.55
CA ARG A 27 7.93 18.97 15.18
C ARG A 27 6.43 18.77 15.18
N LEU A 28 5.69 19.88 15.17
CA LEU A 28 4.25 19.82 15.06
C LEU A 28 3.99 19.20 13.69
N LEU A 29 3.32 18.06 13.74
CA LEU A 29 2.56 17.44 12.67
C LEU A 29 2.21 18.50 11.62
N SER A 30 2.83 18.44 10.46
CA SER A 30 2.58 19.36 9.35
C SER A 30 1.07 19.40 9.06
N ASP A 31 0.53 20.59 8.79
CA ASP A 31 -0.90 20.72 8.51
C ASP A 31 -1.26 19.85 7.28
N PRO A 32 -2.34 19.05 7.31
CA PRO A 32 -2.78 18.28 6.14
C PRO A 32 -2.96 19.12 4.88
N THR A 33 -3.33 20.40 5.01
CA THR A 33 -3.39 21.33 3.88
C THR A 33 -2.01 21.68 3.32
N GLU A 34 -1.02 21.92 4.18
CA GLU A 34 0.38 22.14 3.78
C GLU A 34 0.95 20.90 3.08
N ASN A 35 0.71 19.70 3.62
CA ASN A 35 1.13 18.44 3.01
C ASN A 35 0.54 18.25 1.61
N THR A 36 -0.75 18.58 1.43
CA THR A 36 -1.43 18.51 0.13
C THR A 36 -0.83 19.50 -0.87
N GLN A 37 -0.55 20.74 -0.44
CA GLN A 37 0.08 21.77 -1.27
C GLN A 37 1.50 21.37 -1.68
N GLN A 38 2.29 20.84 -0.73
CA GLN A 38 3.64 20.34 -1.00
C GLN A 38 3.62 19.21 -2.02
N LEU A 39 2.75 18.21 -1.84
CA LEU A 39 2.61 17.11 -2.79
C LEU A 39 2.19 17.60 -4.18
N THR A 40 1.22 18.51 -4.25
CA THR A 40 0.74 19.07 -5.52
C THR A 40 1.87 19.82 -6.25
N SER A 41 2.67 20.60 -5.52
CA SER A 41 3.83 21.30 -6.07
C SER A 41 4.88 20.32 -6.60
N GLN A 42 5.18 19.26 -5.83
CA GLN A 42 6.12 18.21 -6.23
C GLN A 42 5.67 17.47 -7.49
N LEU A 43 4.39 17.07 -7.55
CA LEU A 43 3.82 16.43 -8.74
C LEU A 43 3.93 17.35 -9.96
N ARG A 44 3.58 18.64 -9.81
CA ARG A 44 3.67 19.62 -10.90
C ARG A 44 5.09 19.80 -11.42
N GLN A 45 6.10 19.79 -10.54
CA GLN A 45 7.51 19.86 -10.94
C GLN A 45 7.95 18.64 -11.74
N LEU A 46 7.33 17.48 -11.50
CA LEU A 46 7.56 16.24 -12.24
C LEU A 46 6.70 16.12 -13.51
N GLY A 47 5.88 17.13 -13.83
CA GLY A 47 4.92 17.07 -14.94
C GLY A 47 3.73 16.14 -14.69
N LEU A 48 3.49 15.77 -13.43
CA LEU A 48 2.43 14.86 -12.99
C LEU A 48 1.28 15.62 -12.33
N TYR A 49 0.13 14.97 -12.23
CA TYR A 49 -1.00 15.41 -11.41
C TYR A 49 -1.56 14.21 -10.63
N ALA A 50 -2.17 14.47 -9.47
CA ALA A 50 -2.86 13.43 -8.71
C ALA A 50 -4.29 13.29 -9.24
N ALA A 51 -4.66 12.08 -9.67
CA ALA A 51 -6.06 11.75 -9.88
C ALA A 51 -6.78 11.65 -8.53
N ASN A 52 -7.99 12.19 -8.43
CA ASN A 52 -8.80 12.07 -7.22
C ASN A 52 -9.25 10.62 -7.03
N THR A 53 -8.66 9.92 -6.07
CA THR A 53 -9.18 8.64 -5.58
C THR A 53 -10.03 8.86 -4.33
N LEU A 54 -11.05 8.02 -4.14
CA LEU A 54 -11.78 7.95 -2.88
C LEU A 54 -10.80 7.58 -1.75
N GLY A 55 -10.85 8.30 -0.63
CA GLY A 55 -10.05 8.02 0.57
C GLY A 55 -10.57 6.82 1.36
N ASP A 56 -10.81 5.69 0.68
CA ASP A 56 -11.17 4.41 1.29
C ASP A 56 -9.96 3.46 1.29
N GLY A 57 -10.06 2.31 1.97
CA GLY A 57 -8.97 1.34 1.96
C GLY A 57 -8.76 0.62 0.62
N ASN A 58 -9.43 1.03 -0.47
CA ASN A 58 -9.16 0.54 -1.82
C ASN A 58 -8.30 1.51 -2.63
N CYS A 59 -7.99 2.70 -2.10
CA CYS A 59 -7.31 3.77 -2.83
C CYS A 59 -6.01 3.30 -3.50
N LEU A 60 -5.20 2.50 -2.81
CA LEU A 60 -3.95 1.95 -3.35
C LEU A 60 -4.22 1.12 -4.60
N PHE A 61 -5.11 0.14 -4.52
CA PHE A 61 -5.41 -0.77 -5.63
C PHE A 61 -6.12 -0.06 -6.78
N ARG A 62 -6.92 0.99 -6.49
CA ARG A 62 -7.52 1.85 -7.53
C ARG A 62 -6.44 2.62 -8.28
N ALA A 63 -5.49 3.22 -7.57
CA ALA A 63 -4.36 3.93 -8.17
C ALA A 63 -3.49 2.99 -9.03
N LEU A 64 -3.17 1.79 -8.53
CA LEU A 64 -2.42 0.80 -9.30
C LEU A 64 -3.20 0.32 -10.54
N SER A 65 -4.50 0.05 -10.40
CA SER A 65 -5.36 -0.33 -11.51
C SER A 65 -5.46 0.77 -12.57
N ASP A 66 -5.56 2.03 -12.15
CA ASP A 66 -5.60 3.18 -13.06
C ASP A 66 -4.30 3.31 -13.85
N GLN A 67 -3.14 3.18 -13.18
CA GLN A 67 -1.83 3.26 -13.84
C GLN A 67 -1.54 2.06 -14.75
N LEU A 68 -1.98 0.86 -14.36
CA LEU A 68 -1.71 -0.35 -15.13
C LEU A 68 -2.69 -0.54 -16.30
N TYR A 69 -3.97 -0.24 -16.09
CA TYR A 69 -5.06 -0.56 -17.02
C TYR A 69 -5.78 0.66 -17.59
N GLY A 70 -5.42 1.88 -17.18
CA GLY A 70 -6.12 3.11 -17.55
C GLY A 70 -7.50 3.26 -16.89
N THR A 71 -7.82 2.44 -15.88
CA THR A 71 -9.08 2.51 -15.14
C THR A 71 -8.96 1.95 -13.73
N GLU A 72 -9.64 2.55 -12.76
CA GLU A 72 -9.76 2.02 -11.40
C GLU A 72 -10.64 0.76 -11.28
N GLY A 73 -11.35 0.36 -12.34
CA GLY A 73 -12.38 -0.69 -12.31
C GLY A 73 -11.88 -2.08 -11.91
N TYR A 74 -10.60 -2.38 -12.11
CA TYR A 74 -10.00 -3.69 -11.82
C TYR A 74 -9.38 -3.80 -10.42
N HIS A 75 -9.55 -2.79 -9.56
CA HIS A 75 -8.89 -2.74 -8.25
C HIS A 75 -9.14 -3.97 -7.36
N LEU A 76 -10.33 -4.60 -7.43
CA LEU A 76 -10.62 -5.81 -6.64
C LEU A 76 -9.93 -7.04 -7.21
N GLN A 77 -9.81 -7.13 -8.53
CA GLN A 77 -9.09 -8.23 -9.17
C GLN A 77 -7.61 -8.09 -8.89
N LEU A 78 -7.05 -6.90 -9.10
CA LEU A 78 -5.65 -6.61 -8.84
C LEU A 78 -5.26 -6.87 -7.37
N ARG A 79 -6.14 -6.55 -6.41
CA ARG A 79 -5.95 -6.92 -5.00
C ARG A 79 -5.78 -8.42 -4.81
N ARG A 80 -6.60 -9.23 -5.48
CA ARG A 80 -6.52 -10.70 -5.40
C ARG A 80 -5.24 -11.21 -6.04
N ASP A 81 -4.90 -10.70 -7.22
CA ASP A 81 -3.70 -11.10 -7.97
C ASP A 81 -2.43 -10.82 -7.14
N ILE A 82 -2.36 -9.65 -6.49
CA ILE A 82 -1.26 -9.30 -5.58
C ILE A 82 -1.21 -10.26 -4.38
N CYS A 83 -2.36 -10.60 -3.77
CA CYS A 83 -2.39 -11.56 -2.66
C CYS A 83 -1.96 -12.95 -3.10
N ASP A 84 -2.40 -13.41 -4.27
CA ASP A 84 -2.02 -14.70 -4.87
C ASP A 84 -0.52 -14.74 -5.16
N TRP A 85 0.04 -13.63 -5.64
CA TRP A 85 1.48 -13.49 -5.86
C TRP A 85 2.28 -13.61 -4.55
N ILE A 86 1.83 -12.93 -3.49
CA ILE A 86 2.47 -13.00 -2.17
C ILE A 86 2.41 -14.42 -1.62
N GLU A 87 1.25 -15.08 -1.73
CA GLU A 87 1.04 -16.46 -1.27
C GLU A 87 1.97 -17.44 -2.00
N LYS A 88 2.10 -17.31 -3.32
CA LYS A 88 3.00 -18.14 -4.15
C LYS A 88 4.48 -17.95 -3.79
N HIS A 89 4.86 -16.79 -3.27
CA HIS A 89 6.24 -16.46 -2.92
C HIS A 89 6.40 -16.18 -1.42
N LYS A 90 5.68 -16.94 -0.59
CA LYS A 90 5.60 -16.77 0.88
C LYS A 90 6.96 -16.54 1.54
N THR A 91 7.98 -17.35 1.21
CA THR A 91 9.33 -17.26 1.79
C THR A 91 9.96 -15.87 1.65
N ARG A 92 9.65 -15.13 0.57
CA ARG A 92 10.14 -13.77 0.34
C ARG A 92 9.42 -12.76 1.22
N TYR A 93 8.10 -12.86 1.32
CA TYR A 93 7.26 -11.82 1.92
C TYR A 93 7.02 -12.01 3.41
N GLU A 94 7.02 -13.24 3.90
CA GLU A 94 6.77 -13.58 5.30
C GLU A 94 7.63 -12.79 6.30
N PRO A 95 8.94 -12.54 6.07
CA PRO A 95 9.75 -11.72 6.97
C PRO A 95 9.34 -10.24 7.07
N PHE A 96 8.54 -9.74 6.12
CA PHE A 96 8.11 -8.34 6.04
C PHE A 96 6.67 -8.13 6.53
N VAL A 97 6.00 -9.19 6.99
CA VAL A 97 4.64 -9.10 7.53
C VAL A 97 4.69 -8.51 8.93
N GLU A 98 3.96 -7.40 9.14
CA GLU A 98 3.87 -6.74 10.44
C GLU A 98 2.92 -7.47 11.42
N ASP A 99 2.00 -8.29 10.92
CA ASP A 99 1.06 -9.06 11.74
C ASP A 99 1.77 -10.25 12.43
N GLU A 100 1.85 -10.20 13.76
CA GLU A 100 2.44 -11.27 14.58
C GLU A 100 1.74 -12.63 14.41
N ARG A 101 0.51 -12.65 13.88
CA ARG A 101 -0.23 -13.89 13.58
C ARG A 101 0.22 -14.56 12.28
N GLY A 102 1.11 -13.93 11.53
CA GLY A 102 1.76 -14.47 10.33
C GLY A 102 1.10 -14.12 9.01
N LEU A 103 1.74 -14.52 7.90
CA LEU A 103 1.36 -14.15 6.53
C LEU A 103 -0.05 -14.59 6.16
N ASP A 104 -0.47 -15.78 6.59
CA ASP A 104 -1.76 -16.35 6.16
C ASP A 104 -2.93 -15.49 6.68
N VAL A 105 -2.81 -14.97 7.91
CA VAL A 105 -3.79 -14.06 8.50
C VAL A 105 -3.75 -12.69 7.83
N HIS A 106 -2.54 -12.18 7.53
CA HIS A 106 -2.37 -10.95 6.76
C HIS A 106 -3.10 -11.03 5.41
N LEU A 107 -2.89 -12.12 4.65
CA LEU A 107 -3.53 -12.31 3.34
C LEU A 107 -5.04 -12.48 3.44
N GLN A 108 -5.53 -13.20 4.46
CA GLN A 108 -6.97 -13.33 4.70
C GLN A 108 -7.64 -11.95 4.89
N LEU A 109 -6.98 -11.04 5.61
CA LEU A 109 -7.45 -9.67 5.82
C LEU A 109 -7.24 -8.81 4.58
N MET A 110 -6.10 -8.93 3.89
CA MET A 110 -5.75 -8.13 2.72
C MET A 110 -6.66 -8.41 1.53
N ARG A 111 -7.19 -9.65 1.41
CA ARG A 111 -8.20 -9.99 0.40
C ARG A 111 -9.55 -9.31 0.63
N GLN A 112 -9.82 -8.83 1.84
CA GLN A 112 -11.06 -8.11 2.12
C GLN A 112 -11.05 -6.72 1.45
N PRO A 113 -12.15 -6.32 0.78
CA PRO A 113 -12.27 -4.96 0.26
C PRO A 113 -12.10 -3.92 1.37
N ALA A 114 -11.51 -2.78 1.03
CA ALA A 114 -11.22 -1.68 1.94
C ALA A 114 -10.21 -1.97 3.07
N THR A 115 -9.45 -3.07 3.01
CA THR A 115 -8.23 -3.22 3.82
C THR A 115 -7.09 -2.40 3.20
N TYR A 116 -6.46 -1.53 3.99
CA TYR A 116 -5.34 -0.70 3.55
C TYR A 116 -4.13 -1.56 3.22
N GLY A 117 -3.64 -1.47 1.99
CA GLY A 117 -2.34 -2.02 1.60
C GLY A 117 -1.22 -1.01 1.85
N GLY A 118 0.02 -1.49 1.82
CA GLY A 118 1.20 -0.69 2.09
C GLY A 118 2.39 -1.08 1.20
N HIS A 119 3.59 -0.98 1.78
CA HIS A 119 4.83 -1.24 1.06
C HIS A 119 4.95 -2.70 0.58
N LEU A 120 4.45 -3.66 1.38
CA LEU A 120 4.45 -5.08 1.03
C LEU A 120 3.66 -5.34 -0.26
N GLU A 121 2.42 -4.84 -0.35
CA GLU A 121 1.59 -4.98 -1.54
C GLU A 121 2.16 -4.24 -2.75
N LEU A 122 2.78 -3.06 -2.54
CA LEU A 122 3.46 -2.32 -3.60
C LEU A 122 4.68 -3.07 -4.17
N SER A 123 5.47 -3.68 -3.29
CA SER A 123 6.61 -4.51 -3.69
C SER A 123 6.15 -5.76 -4.43
N ALA A 124 5.11 -6.44 -3.92
CA ALA A 124 4.51 -7.57 -4.60
C ALA A 124 3.97 -7.22 -5.98
N PHE A 125 3.27 -6.09 -6.10
CA PHE A 125 2.82 -5.56 -7.38
C PHE A 125 3.99 -5.29 -8.34
N ALA A 126 5.06 -4.65 -7.87
CA ALA A 126 6.23 -4.34 -8.70
C ALA A 126 6.83 -5.62 -9.32
N HIS A 127 7.05 -6.66 -8.51
CA HIS A 127 7.54 -7.96 -9.00
C HIS A 127 6.56 -8.64 -9.96
N MET A 128 5.27 -8.67 -9.61
CA MET A 128 4.23 -9.32 -10.39
C MET A 128 4.03 -8.67 -11.76
N ALA A 129 4.05 -7.33 -11.81
CA ALA A 129 3.83 -6.57 -13.03
C ALA A 129 5.12 -6.25 -13.80
N ARG A 130 6.29 -6.65 -13.26
CA ARG A 130 7.64 -6.31 -13.76
C ARG A 130 7.79 -4.81 -14.06
N ARG A 131 7.35 -3.97 -13.12
CA ARG A 131 7.35 -2.52 -13.25
C ARG A 131 7.82 -1.85 -11.99
N ASP A 132 8.68 -0.85 -12.15
CA ASP A 132 9.07 0.00 -11.04
C ASP A 132 7.88 0.80 -10.53
N VAL A 133 7.80 0.97 -9.21
CA VAL A 133 6.79 1.81 -8.57
C VAL A 133 7.45 3.01 -7.93
N LYS A 134 7.14 4.20 -8.41
CA LYS A 134 7.58 5.46 -7.82
C LYS A 134 6.53 6.01 -6.87
N VAL A 135 6.84 5.97 -5.58
CA VAL A 135 5.97 6.48 -4.51
C VAL A 135 6.36 7.92 -4.20
N ILE A 136 5.37 8.81 -4.24
CA ILE A 136 5.52 10.25 -4.02
C ILE A 136 4.70 10.64 -2.80
N GLN A 137 5.38 11.08 -1.75
CA GLN A 137 4.82 11.60 -0.51
C GLN A 137 5.32 13.03 -0.29
N PRO A 138 4.64 13.86 0.51
CA PRO A 138 5.12 15.19 0.85
C PRO A 138 6.56 15.14 1.41
N GLY A 139 7.52 15.56 0.58
CA GLY A 139 8.94 15.66 0.97
C GLY A 139 9.74 14.36 0.86
N LEU A 140 9.14 13.28 0.36
CA LEU A 140 9.83 12.00 0.14
C LEU A 140 9.37 11.37 -1.17
N VAL A 141 10.34 11.06 -2.04
CA VAL A 141 10.11 10.29 -3.25
C VAL A 141 11.07 9.11 -3.24
N TYR A 142 10.54 7.91 -3.40
CA TYR A 142 11.34 6.69 -3.49
C TYR A 142 10.79 5.78 -4.59
N VAL A 143 11.65 4.88 -5.06
CA VAL A 143 11.33 3.91 -6.11
C VAL A 143 11.45 2.52 -5.51
N ILE A 144 10.46 1.68 -5.80
CA ILE A 144 10.50 0.25 -5.58
C ILE A 144 10.84 -0.35 -6.93
N GLU A 145 12.09 -0.77 -7.09
CA GLU A 145 12.54 -1.39 -8.33
C GLU A 145 12.00 -2.81 -8.42
N TRP A 146 11.44 -3.20 -9.56
CA TRP A 146 10.88 -4.55 -9.70
C TRP A 146 11.96 -5.64 -9.69
N ALA A 147 13.19 -5.33 -10.09
CA ALA A 147 14.29 -6.29 -10.12
C ALA A 147 14.99 -6.44 -8.75
N SER A 148 14.71 -5.55 -7.79
CA SER A 148 15.46 -5.48 -6.54
C SER A 148 15.31 -6.75 -5.69
N GLY A 149 16.42 -7.46 -5.47
CA GLY A 149 16.46 -8.67 -4.65
C GLY A 149 15.65 -9.84 -5.20
N TRP A 150 15.16 -9.77 -6.44
CA TRP A 150 14.51 -10.88 -7.12
C TRP A 150 15.60 -11.68 -7.86
N ASP A 151 16.30 -12.55 -7.13
CA ASP A 151 17.19 -13.52 -7.77
C ASP A 151 16.29 -14.56 -8.46
N PRO A 152 16.31 -14.69 -9.80
CA PRO A 152 15.71 -15.85 -10.42
C PRO A 152 16.53 -17.05 -9.95
N ALA A 153 15.92 -17.92 -9.14
CA ALA A 153 16.53 -19.22 -8.89
C ALA A 153 16.88 -19.84 -10.25
N PRO A 154 18.11 -20.36 -10.44
CA PRO A 154 18.41 -21.11 -11.66
C PRO A 154 17.37 -22.23 -11.79
N PRO A 155 16.82 -22.49 -12.99
CA PRO A 155 15.89 -23.58 -13.16
C PRO A 155 16.61 -24.88 -12.83
N ASP A 156 16.27 -25.47 -11.69
CA ASP A 156 16.68 -26.82 -11.37
C ASP A 156 16.12 -27.75 -12.47
N VAL A 157 17.05 -28.20 -13.30
CA VAL A 157 16.90 -29.34 -14.19
C VAL A 157 16.72 -30.58 -13.33
N ASP A 158 15.51 -31.14 -13.24
CA ASP A 158 15.33 -32.55 -13.58
C ASP A 158 13.85 -32.92 -13.78
N ALA A 159 13.68 -33.84 -14.70
CA ALA A 159 12.48 -34.32 -15.30
C ALA A 159 11.64 -35.21 -14.39
N SER A 160 10.33 -35.13 -14.57
CA SER A 160 9.42 -36.27 -14.48
C SER A 160 8.18 -35.98 -15.30
N THR A 161 8.29 -36.18 -16.61
CA THR A 161 7.16 -36.54 -17.47
C THR A 161 6.68 -37.93 -17.05
N PRO A 162 5.36 -38.17 -16.97
CA PRO A 162 4.77 -39.01 -18.00
C PRO A 162 3.41 -38.50 -18.52
N SER A 163 3.34 -38.44 -19.86
CA SER A 163 2.29 -38.94 -20.75
C SER A 163 0.80 -38.79 -20.39
N SER A 164 0.13 -37.96 -21.19
CA SER A 164 -1.08 -38.23 -21.98
C SER A 164 -2.17 -39.16 -21.44
N SER A 165 -3.36 -38.61 -21.23
CA SER A 165 -4.62 -39.21 -21.69
C SER A 165 -5.69 -38.14 -21.93
N SER A 166 -6.28 -38.18 -23.12
CA SER A 166 -7.31 -37.29 -23.67
C SER A 166 -8.66 -37.35 -22.93
N PRO A 167 -9.60 -36.41 -23.19
CA PRO A 167 -10.81 -36.20 -22.38
C PRO A 167 -12.05 -36.96 -22.90
N PRO A 168 -13.07 -37.20 -22.06
CA PRO A 168 -14.44 -37.41 -22.52
C PRO A 168 -15.30 -36.13 -22.45
N THR A 169 -16.23 -36.03 -23.38
CA THR A 169 -17.24 -34.98 -23.64
C THR A 169 -18.46 -35.03 -22.69
N PRO A 170 -19.37 -34.04 -22.72
CA PRO A 170 -20.22 -33.66 -21.59
C PRO A 170 -21.56 -34.41 -21.52
N ASP A 171 -22.13 -34.46 -20.33
CA ASP A 171 -23.52 -34.89 -20.10
C ASP A 171 -24.37 -33.69 -19.64
N GLU A 172 -25.48 -33.49 -20.33
CA GLU A 172 -26.50 -32.50 -20.06
C GLU A 172 -27.45 -33.02 -18.98
N THR A 173 -27.65 -32.26 -17.91
CA THR A 173 -28.94 -32.27 -17.22
C THR A 173 -29.37 -30.86 -16.89
N LEU A 174 -30.43 -30.44 -17.57
CA LEU A 174 -31.27 -29.30 -17.29
C LEU A 174 -31.88 -29.42 -15.89
N ASP A 175 -31.85 -28.34 -15.12
CA ASP A 175 -32.91 -28.06 -14.15
C ASP A 175 -33.21 -26.57 -14.10
N ASP A 176 -34.40 -26.27 -14.60
CA ASP A 176 -34.98 -24.96 -14.84
C ASP A 176 -35.59 -24.43 -13.53
N ARG A 177 -34.94 -23.44 -12.90
CA ARG A 177 -35.58 -22.60 -11.88
C ARG A 177 -35.22 -21.14 -12.08
N LEU A 178 -36.03 -20.47 -12.89
CA LEU A 178 -36.14 -19.02 -13.00
C LEU A 178 -36.24 -18.35 -11.60
N ARG A 179 -35.12 -17.83 -11.09
CA ARG A 179 -35.12 -16.81 -10.05
C ARG A 179 -34.93 -15.44 -10.70
N ARG A 180 -35.98 -14.62 -10.67
CA ARG A 180 -35.90 -13.19 -11.06
C ARG A 180 -34.79 -12.53 -10.21
N PRO A 181 -33.70 -12.01 -10.81
CA PRO A 181 -32.65 -11.36 -10.04
C PRO A 181 -33.20 -10.08 -9.41
N THR A 182 -32.83 -9.86 -8.16
CA THR A 182 -33.21 -8.65 -7.44
C THR A 182 -32.61 -7.42 -8.12
N ARG A 183 -33.20 -6.23 -7.91
CA ARG A 183 -32.67 -4.96 -8.42
C ARG A 183 -31.20 -4.70 -7.99
N ARG A 184 -30.75 -5.33 -6.89
CA ARG A 184 -29.35 -5.30 -6.41
C ARG A 184 -28.42 -6.19 -7.24
N GLU A 185 -28.86 -7.39 -7.62
CA GLU A 185 -28.09 -8.27 -8.52
C GLU A 185 -28.00 -7.70 -9.93
N ARG A 186 -29.06 -7.06 -10.44
CA ARG A 186 -29.00 -6.36 -11.74
C ARG A 186 -27.96 -5.24 -11.73
N LYS A 187 -27.87 -4.48 -10.64
CA LYS A 187 -26.84 -3.43 -10.47
C LYS A 187 -25.43 -3.98 -10.29
N ARG A 188 -25.28 -5.19 -9.72
CA ARG A 188 -24.00 -5.91 -9.62
C ARG A 188 -23.59 -6.47 -10.98
N ALA A 189 -24.52 -7.07 -11.72
CA ALA A 189 -24.33 -7.59 -13.07
C ALA A 189 -24.06 -6.49 -14.11
N GLU A 190 -24.57 -5.28 -13.90
CA GLU A 190 -24.27 -4.11 -14.72
C GLU A 190 -22.87 -3.55 -14.43
N LYS A 191 -22.37 -3.72 -13.20
CA LYS A 191 -20.99 -3.36 -12.81
C LYS A 191 -19.96 -4.43 -13.19
N ASP A 192 -20.39 -5.68 -13.37
CA ASP A 192 -19.59 -6.83 -13.85
C ASP A 192 -19.42 -6.88 -15.38
N LYS A 193 -19.76 -5.82 -16.11
CA LYS A 193 -19.54 -5.71 -17.56
C LYS A 193 -18.21 -5.06 -17.94
N LEU A 194 -17.21 -5.02 -17.04
CA LEU A 194 -15.86 -4.76 -17.51
C LEU A 194 -15.34 -6.02 -18.24
N PRO A 195 -14.69 -5.87 -19.40
CA PRO A 195 -13.96 -6.98 -20.00
C PRO A 195 -12.92 -7.51 -18.99
N PRO A 196 -12.41 -8.74 -19.13
CA PRO A 196 -11.29 -9.17 -18.30
C PRO A 196 -10.14 -8.15 -18.40
N PRO A 197 -9.37 -7.93 -17.31
CA PRO A 197 -8.21 -7.04 -17.38
C PRO A 197 -7.29 -7.54 -18.50
N PRO A 198 -6.65 -6.63 -19.26
CA PRO A 198 -5.67 -7.04 -20.25
C PRO A 198 -4.56 -7.83 -19.56
N SER A 199 -4.10 -8.90 -20.20
CA SER A 199 -2.92 -9.64 -19.73
C SER A 199 -1.76 -8.66 -19.60
N ILE A 200 -1.01 -8.78 -18.51
CA ILE A 200 0.29 -8.13 -18.41
C ILE A 200 1.17 -8.88 -19.41
N ASP A 201 1.27 -8.35 -20.64
CA ASP A 201 2.06 -8.97 -21.70
C ASP A 201 3.53 -9.06 -21.25
N ASP A 202 4.07 -10.28 -21.18
CA ASP A 202 5.50 -10.59 -21.06
C ASP A 202 6.29 -10.20 -22.33
N SER A 203 5.83 -9.20 -23.08
CA SER A 203 6.60 -8.68 -24.20
C SER A 203 7.82 -7.97 -23.62
N ASP A 204 9.03 -8.44 -23.97
CA ASP A 204 10.35 -7.87 -23.64
C ASP A 204 10.56 -6.46 -24.27
N ASP A 205 9.53 -5.63 -24.30
CA ASP A 205 9.66 -4.21 -24.61
C ASP A 205 10.21 -3.54 -23.35
N GLU A 206 11.49 -3.18 -23.41
CA GLU A 206 12.28 -2.48 -22.38
C GLU A 206 11.75 -1.06 -22.05
N SER A 207 10.45 -0.82 -22.29
CA SER A 207 9.70 0.41 -21.99
C SER A 207 8.40 0.10 -21.21
N THR A 208 8.35 -0.96 -20.41
CA THR A 208 7.29 -1.13 -19.40
C THR A 208 7.36 0.03 -18.39
N GLY A 209 6.53 1.06 -18.63
CA GLY A 209 6.62 2.33 -17.91
C GLY A 209 6.46 2.21 -16.39
N THR A 210 7.18 3.08 -15.68
CA THR A 210 7.10 3.26 -14.22
C THR A 210 5.66 3.56 -13.79
N VAL A 211 5.20 2.90 -12.74
CA VAL A 211 3.91 3.15 -12.10
C VAL A 211 4.08 4.21 -11.02
N TYR A 212 3.24 5.24 -11.02
CA TYR A 212 3.31 6.33 -10.05
C TYR A 212 2.20 6.22 -9.01
N VAL A 213 2.55 6.31 -7.73
CA VAL A 213 1.58 6.34 -6.63
C VAL A 213 1.85 7.57 -5.77
N ALA A 214 0.86 8.47 -5.70
CA ALA A 214 0.94 9.66 -4.86
C ALA A 214 0.07 9.49 -3.61
N CYS A 215 0.66 9.67 -2.43
CA CYS A 215 -0.02 9.52 -1.15
C CYS A 215 0.04 10.83 -0.36
N VAL A 216 -1.14 11.38 -0.03
CA VAL A 216 -1.24 12.41 1.00
C VAL A 216 -1.35 11.67 2.33
N GLY A 217 -0.32 11.80 3.18
CA GLY A 217 -0.27 11.13 4.47
C GLY A 217 -1.55 11.40 5.27
N SER A 218 -2.48 10.44 5.29
CA SER A 218 -3.54 10.41 6.27
C SER A 218 -2.91 9.83 7.52
N SER A 219 -2.59 10.70 8.48
CA SER A 219 -2.09 10.31 9.81
C SER A 219 -3.04 9.28 10.43
N SER A 220 -2.76 8.01 10.19
CA SER A 220 -3.47 6.90 10.79
C SER A 220 -2.93 6.82 12.20
N HIS A 221 -3.74 7.25 13.17
CA HIS A 221 -3.43 7.08 14.58
C HIS A 221 -3.24 5.59 14.85
N PHE A 222 -2.00 5.17 15.10
CA PHE A 222 -1.73 3.91 15.79
C PHE A 222 -2.33 4.02 17.19
N ARG A 223 -3.53 3.46 17.38
CA ARG A 223 -4.01 3.12 18.72
C ARG A 223 -3.46 1.74 19.05
N GLY A 224 -2.29 1.72 19.68
CA GLY A 224 -1.89 0.59 20.50
C GLY A 224 -2.85 0.51 21.69
N SER A 225 -3.72 -0.48 21.68
CA SER A 225 -4.44 -0.91 22.87
C SER A 225 -3.47 -1.80 23.65
N TYR A 226 -2.98 -1.32 24.79
CA TYR A 226 -2.47 -2.19 25.85
C TYR A 226 -3.65 -2.87 26.55
#